data_AF-A0AAD5HI42-F1
#
_entry.id   AF-A0AAD5HI42-F1
#
_cell.length_a   1.000
_cell.length_b   1.000
_cell.length_c   1.000
_cell.angle_alpha   90.00
_cell.angle_beta   90.00
_cell.angle_gamma   90.00
#
_symmetry.space_group_name_H-M   'P 1'
#
loop_
_entity.id
_entity.type
_entity.pdbx_description
1 polymer ?
#
loop_
_entity_poly.entity_id
_entity_poly.type
_entity_poly.pdbx_seq_one_letter_code
_entity_poly.pdbx_strand_id
1 'polypeptide(L)'
;MRGYDIPEILLFNDKAWNNHEYLVKRFKDEADVSTVPLPPAQLEDPVKELESMKKYYEQVDEHLHPVIERLDRKHQERFERLETMAQKSRDVFWWPFTQHDMVKEVTVIDSAYNDHMYTYAPEAPGKKELQPKEMFDACASWWTQGLGHANPKLTLAAAYAAGRYGHVMFPEATNEPALKLAEAMLEQNDWAQRVFFSDNGSTAMEVAIKMAIRSTTIRYGWDDKLKPEIIGLNGSYHGDTIGAMDACAPNVYNGQVQWYQPRGHWYDPPTVQTRRGKVVVTIPDEIKSKQDSVSYESLGSLFDPERLENDELKDVYQRFIRQSLESLSSQGRKFGALLMEPVLMGSGGMVVSDPLFQKALVDVVRKDGAELLGNGTQGQTGEWQGLPIVIDEVFAGMYRLGRSRASSYLGVTPDIAAYAKVLTGGLIPLALTITTDSIFNNFLSDNKADCLLHGHSYTAHPMGCAVAKASIDILEQLNSDGSWSHYKQDWGVKANENIWSMWNKNTVDFLSHLPNVQGVNAIGSVLAVELKDAEGRGYTSAASAKIIAKMRSHEFEHTNINMFARPLGNVIYVMASQRTRPEQIKVLEQTLLQCLEEEL
;
A
#
# COMPACT_ATOMS: atom_id res chain seq x y z
N MET A 1 -24.58 -0.58 1.24
CA MET A 1 -23.67 -0.08 2.30
C MET A 1 -22.73 -1.15 2.85
N ARG A 2 -23.22 -2.33 3.25
CA ARG A 2 -22.39 -3.42 3.80
C ARG A 2 -22.04 -4.55 2.80
N GLY A 3 -22.39 -4.38 1.52
CA GLY A 3 -22.04 -5.33 0.46
C GLY A 3 -22.90 -6.60 0.38
N TYR A 4 -24.10 -6.63 0.98
CA TYR A 4 -25.03 -7.76 0.84
C TYR A 4 -25.89 -7.65 -0.41
N ASP A 5 -26.08 -8.78 -1.08
CA ASP A 5 -27.11 -8.98 -2.09
C ASP A 5 -28.39 -9.53 -1.43
N ILE A 6 -29.51 -8.84 -1.64
CA ILE A 6 -30.80 -9.22 -1.06
C ILE A 6 -31.73 -9.66 -2.20
N PRO A 7 -31.87 -10.98 -2.44
CA PRO A 7 -32.67 -11.47 -3.56
C PRO A 7 -34.18 -11.30 -3.34
N GLU A 8 -34.66 -11.34 -2.10
CA GLU A 8 -36.08 -11.39 -1.76
C GLU A 8 -36.37 -10.62 -0.47
N ILE A 9 -37.46 -9.85 -0.48
CA ILE A 9 -38.08 -9.24 0.70
C ILE A 9 -39.44 -9.92 0.91
N LEU A 10 -39.56 -10.69 1.99
CA LEU A 10 -40.79 -11.37 2.36
C LEU A 10 -41.47 -10.64 3.52
N LEU A 11 -42.76 -10.34 3.39
CA LEU A 11 -43.53 -9.66 4.42
C LEU A 11 -44.96 -10.18 4.54
N PHE A 12 -45.66 -9.78 5.60
CA PHE A 12 -47.08 -10.08 5.73
C PHE A 12 -47.93 -9.21 4.80
N ASN A 13 -48.95 -9.82 4.20
CA ASN A 13 -49.99 -9.12 3.47
C ASN A 13 -50.99 -8.49 4.45
N ASP A 14 -50.58 -7.38 5.06
CA ASP A 14 -51.43 -6.58 5.92
C ASP A 14 -52.19 -5.52 5.10
N LYS A 15 -53.49 -5.74 4.93
CA LYS A 15 -54.40 -4.84 4.20
C LYS A 15 -54.59 -3.48 4.87
N ALA A 16 -54.27 -3.35 6.16
CA ALA A 16 -54.40 -2.09 6.87
C ALA A 16 -53.36 -1.07 6.39
N TRP A 17 -52.18 -1.53 6.00
CA TRP A 17 -51.04 -0.68 5.64
C TRP A 17 -50.62 -0.80 4.17
N ASN A 18 -50.88 -1.96 3.54
CA ASN A 18 -50.47 -2.26 2.16
C ASN A 18 -48.97 -1.99 1.90
N ASN A 19 -48.12 -2.24 2.89
CA ASN A 19 -46.68 -1.97 2.82
C ASN A 19 -46.01 -2.61 1.60
N HIS A 20 -46.51 -3.78 1.18
CA HIS A 20 -45.99 -4.51 0.03
C HIS A 20 -46.12 -3.71 -1.28
N GLU A 21 -47.18 -2.93 -1.48
CA GLU A 21 -47.37 -2.15 -2.71
C GLU A 21 -46.26 -1.11 -2.88
N TYR A 22 -45.91 -0.43 -1.78
CA TYR A 22 -44.80 0.52 -1.77
C TYR A 22 -43.45 -0.18 -2.01
N LEU A 23 -43.20 -1.30 -1.31
CA LEU A 23 -41.94 -2.03 -1.40
C LEU A 23 -41.72 -2.64 -2.78
N VAL A 24 -42.75 -3.25 -3.39
CA VAL A 24 -42.70 -3.76 -4.78
C VAL A 24 -42.26 -2.64 -5.73
N LYS A 25 -42.87 -1.46 -5.61
CA LYS A 25 -42.51 -0.32 -6.47
C LYS A 25 -41.09 0.19 -6.20
N ARG A 26 -40.68 0.26 -4.93
CA ARG A 26 -39.37 0.78 -4.51
C ARG A 26 -38.23 -0.14 -4.92
N PHE A 27 -38.42 -1.45 -4.84
CA PHE A 27 -37.36 -2.45 -5.02
C PHE A 27 -37.45 -3.22 -6.34
N LYS A 28 -38.34 -2.82 -7.27
CA LYS A 28 -38.58 -3.51 -8.54
C LYS A 28 -37.33 -3.89 -9.35
N ASP A 29 -36.24 -3.11 -9.24
CA ASP A 29 -34.99 -3.30 -9.97
C ASP A 29 -33.86 -3.86 -9.07
N GLU A 30 -34.13 -4.05 -7.77
CA GLU A 30 -33.14 -4.40 -6.74
C GLU A 30 -33.43 -5.77 -6.08
N ALA A 31 -34.69 -6.09 -5.79
CA ALA A 31 -35.09 -7.32 -5.09
C ALA A 31 -36.53 -7.73 -5.45
N ASP A 32 -36.81 -9.04 -5.38
CA ASP A 32 -38.18 -9.53 -5.44
C ASP A 32 -38.92 -9.21 -4.12
N VAL A 33 -40.22 -8.93 -4.19
CA VAL A 33 -41.03 -8.64 -3.01
C VAL A 33 -42.25 -9.55 -3.01
N SER A 34 -42.36 -10.39 -1.99
CA SER A 34 -43.47 -11.33 -1.83
C SER A 34 -44.20 -11.15 -0.52
N THR A 35 -45.43 -11.64 -0.49
CA THR A 35 -46.28 -11.55 0.70
C THR A 35 -46.86 -12.89 1.10
N VAL A 36 -46.94 -13.14 2.41
CA VAL A 36 -47.72 -14.24 3.00
C VAL A 36 -48.89 -13.69 3.83
N PRO A 37 -50.01 -14.41 3.98
CA PRO A 37 -51.10 -14.00 4.86
C PRO A 37 -50.65 -13.73 6.30
N LEU A 38 -51.41 -12.93 7.06
CA LEU A 38 -51.15 -12.76 8.49
C LEU A 38 -51.44 -14.06 9.26
N PRO A 39 -50.66 -14.38 10.31
CA PRO A 39 -50.96 -15.51 11.18
C PRO A 39 -52.31 -15.29 11.88
N PRO A 40 -53.06 -16.37 12.18
CA PRO A 40 -54.29 -16.28 12.95
C PRO A 40 -54.00 -15.76 14.37
N ALA A 41 -55.04 -15.26 15.05
CA ALA A 41 -54.93 -14.88 16.44
C ALA A 41 -54.66 -16.11 17.32
N GLN A 42 -53.78 -15.95 18.31
CA GLN A 42 -53.43 -17.00 19.26
C GLN A 42 -54.67 -17.46 20.05
N LEU A 43 -54.84 -18.78 20.15
CA LEU A 43 -55.90 -19.43 20.92
C LEU A 43 -55.37 -19.91 22.27
N GLU A 44 -56.23 -19.85 23.31
CA GLU A 44 -55.87 -20.30 24.67
C GLU A 44 -55.75 -21.82 24.79
N ASP A 45 -56.45 -22.57 23.93
CA ASP A 45 -56.45 -24.03 23.90
C ASP A 45 -55.26 -24.55 23.07
N PRO A 46 -54.28 -25.25 23.67
CA PRO A 46 -53.06 -25.67 22.97
C PRO A 46 -53.30 -26.62 21.79
N VAL A 47 -54.35 -27.44 21.83
CA VAL A 47 -54.66 -28.39 20.75
C VAL A 47 -55.26 -27.65 19.56
N LYS A 48 -56.20 -26.73 19.84
CA LYS A 48 -56.81 -25.90 18.79
C LYS A 48 -55.81 -24.92 18.20
N GLU A 49 -54.90 -24.39 19.01
CA GLU A 49 -53.81 -23.54 18.54
C GLU A 49 -52.90 -24.29 17.57
N LEU A 50 -52.51 -25.52 17.91
CA LEU A 50 -51.72 -26.37 17.04
C LEU A 50 -52.43 -26.63 15.69
N GLU A 51 -53.72 -26.96 15.72
CA GLU A 51 -54.52 -27.16 14.51
C GLU A 51 -54.67 -25.88 13.68
N SER A 52 -54.87 -24.73 14.35
CA SER A 52 -54.97 -23.40 13.72
C SER A 52 -53.68 -23.04 12.98
N MET A 53 -52.54 -23.19 13.65
CA MET A 53 -51.23 -22.92 13.06
C MET A 53 -50.87 -23.91 11.96
N LYS A 54 -51.25 -25.18 12.09
CA LYS A 54 -51.04 -26.17 11.02
C LYS A 54 -51.76 -25.76 9.72
N LYS A 55 -53.03 -25.37 9.82
CA LYS A 55 -53.80 -24.86 8.67
C LYS A 55 -53.18 -23.60 8.08
N TYR A 56 -52.70 -22.71 8.93
CA TYR A 56 -51.99 -21.52 8.47
C TYR A 56 -50.71 -21.86 7.72
N TYR A 57 -49.88 -22.79 8.21
CA TYR A 57 -48.68 -23.22 7.49
C TYR A 57 -49.00 -23.89 6.15
N GLU A 58 -50.05 -24.72 6.08
CA GLU A 58 -50.53 -25.31 4.83
C GLU A 58 -50.95 -24.22 3.82
N GLN A 59 -51.62 -23.16 4.28
CA GLN A 59 -51.97 -22.02 3.43
C GLN A 59 -50.75 -21.21 2.98
N VAL A 60 -49.80 -20.98 3.89
CA VAL A 60 -48.58 -20.19 3.60
C VAL A 60 -47.66 -20.91 2.63
N ASP A 61 -47.65 -22.24 2.61
CA ASP A 61 -46.79 -23.05 1.74
C ASP A 61 -46.97 -22.70 0.25
N GLU A 62 -48.22 -22.47 -0.19
CA GLU A 62 -48.53 -22.04 -1.56
C GLU A 62 -47.90 -20.68 -1.91
N HIS A 63 -47.73 -19.79 -0.92
CA HIS A 63 -47.09 -18.49 -1.10
C HIS A 63 -45.56 -18.56 -1.02
N LEU A 64 -45.01 -19.53 -0.28
CA LEU A 64 -43.57 -19.70 -0.11
C LEU A 64 -42.93 -20.50 -1.23
N HIS A 65 -43.65 -21.43 -1.86
CA HIS A 65 -43.08 -22.24 -2.93
C HIS A 65 -42.42 -21.41 -4.05
N PRO A 66 -43.07 -20.36 -4.62
CA PRO A 66 -42.44 -19.53 -5.64
C PRO A 66 -41.25 -18.70 -5.11
N VAL A 67 -41.26 -18.36 -3.81
CA VAL A 67 -40.15 -17.66 -3.17
C VAL A 67 -38.92 -18.58 -3.12
N ILE A 68 -39.11 -19.81 -2.67
CA ILE A 68 -38.04 -20.82 -2.59
C ILE A 68 -37.47 -21.11 -3.99
N GLU A 69 -38.33 -21.29 -5.00
CA GLU A 69 -37.89 -21.50 -6.38
C GLU A 69 -37.03 -20.34 -6.91
N ARG A 70 -37.43 -19.09 -6.63
CA ARG A 70 -36.63 -17.91 -7.04
C ARG A 70 -35.30 -17.83 -6.30
N LEU A 71 -35.29 -18.11 -4.99
CA LEU A 71 -34.07 -18.14 -4.20
C LEU A 71 -33.10 -19.21 -4.71
N ASP A 72 -33.59 -20.42 -5.00
CA ASP A 72 -32.76 -21.49 -5.57
C ASP A 72 -32.25 -21.10 -6.95
N ARG A 73 -33.09 -20.55 -7.83
CA ARG A 73 -32.65 -20.06 -9.15
C ARG A 73 -31.53 -19.02 -9.03
N LYS A 74 -31.69 -17.99 -8.18
CA LYS A 74 -30.65 -16.96 -7.97
C LYS A 74 -29.37 -17.55 -7.40
N HIS A 75 -29.49 -18.56 -6.54
CA HIS A 75 -28.35 -19.29 -6.01
C HIS A 75 -27.61 -20.07 -7.10
N GLN A 76 -28.32 -20.75 -8.00
CA GLN A 76 -27.72 -21.42 -9.16
C GLN A 76 -27.03 -20.42 -10.09
N GLU A 77 -27.70 -19.30 -10.44
CA GLU A 77 -27.13 -18.24 -11.29
C GLU A 77 -25.82 -17.69 -10.71
N ARG A 78 -25.75 -17.49 -9.39
CA ARG A 78 -24.52 -17.07 -8.71
C ARG A 78 -23.40 -18.10 -8.91
N PHE A 79 -23.66 -19.38 -8.71
CA PHE A 79 -22.63 -20.42 -8.87
C PHE A 79 -22.19 -20.61 -10.32
N GLU A 80 -23.12 -20.61 -11.27
CA GLU A 80 -22.79 -20.64 -12.69
C GLU A 80 -21.87 -19.47 -13.09
N ARG A 81 -22.09 -18.30 -12.48
CA ARG A 81 -21.19 -17.16 -12.65
C ARG A 81 -19.81 -17.47 -12.06
N LEU A 82 -19.72 -17.86 -10.79
CA LEU A 82 -18.46 -18.15 -10.10
C LEU A 82 -17.62 -19.22 -10.81
N GLU A 83 -18.26 -20.31 -11.24
CA GLU A 83 -17.62 -21.42 -11.95
C GLU A 83 -17.00 -20.99 -13.29
N THR A 84 -17.61 -20.01 -13.98
CA THR A 84 -17.12 -19.53 -15.29
C THR A 84 -16.17 -18.34 -15.21
N MET A 85 -16.01 -17.70 -14.05
CA MET A 85 -15.22 -16.47 -13.90
C MET A 85 -13.74 -16.67 -14.23
N ALA A 86 -13.12 -17.77 -13.77
CA ALA A 86 -11.70 -18.02 -14.00
C ALA A 86 -11.37 -18.10 -15.50
N GLN A 87 -12.11 -18.92 -16.26
CA GLN A 87 -11.90 -19.07 -17.70
C GLN A 87 -12.20 -17.75 -18.44
N LYS A 88 -13.37 -17.15 -18.20
CA LYS A 88 -13.74 -15.88 -18.85
C LYS A 88 -12.70 -14.78 -18.59
N SER A 89 -12.11 -14.74 -17.40
CA SER A 89 -11.05 -13.77 -17.08
C SER A 89 -9.81 -13.98 -17.96
N ARG A 90 -9.39 -15.22 -18.21
CA ARG A 90 -8.28 -15.51 -19.13
C ARG A 90 -8.60 -15.10 -20.57
N ASP A 91 -9.86 -15.21 -20.97
CA ASP A 91 -10.30 -14.90 -22.32
C ASP A 91 -10.39 -13.38 -22.58
N VAL A 92 -10.69 -12.57 -21.56
CA VAL A 92 -11.04 -11.15 -21.75
C VAL A 92 -10.11 -10.15 -21.05
N PHE A 93 -9.38 -10.54 -20.01
CA PHE A 93 -8.51 -9.61 -19.28
C PHE A 93 -7.11 -9.56 -19.85
N TRP A 94 -6.54 -8.35 -19.79
CA TRP A 94 -5.12 -8.11 -19.90
C TRP A 94 -4.59 -7.65 -18.54
N TRP A 95 -4.06 -8.57 -17.75
CA TRP A 95 -3.53 -8.26 -16.43
C TRP A 95 -2.20 -7.51 -16.47
N PRO A 96 -2.00 -6.50 -15.61
CA PRO A 96 -0.72 -5.82 -15.48
C PRO A 96 0.35 -6.75 -14.87
N PHE A 97 1.61 -6.58 -15.28
CA PHE A 97 2.77 -7.35 -14.80
C PHE A 97 2.58 -8.88 -14.82
N THR A 98 1.85 -9.40 -15.81
CA THR A 98 1.53 -10.83 -15.92
C THR A 98 1.77 -11.32 -17.35
N GLN A 99 2.60 -12.35 -17.50
CA GLN A 99 2.76 -13.06 -18.77
C GLN A 99 1.61 -14.07 -18.93
N HIS A 100 0.70 -13.81 -19.87
CA HIS A 100 -0.58 -14.51 -19.97
C HIS A 100 -0.42 -15.98 -20.37
N ASP A 101 0.61 -16.31 -21.16
CA ASP A 101 0.92 -17.70 -21.56
C ASP A 101 1.33 -18.57 -20.36
N MET A 102 1.80 -17.97 -19.27
CA MET A 102 2.21 -18.68 -18.06
C MET A 102 1.08 -18.81 -17.02
N VAL A 103 -0.06 -18.15 -17.22
CA VAL A 103 -1.19 -18.20 -16.27
C VAL A 103 -1.87 -19.57 -16.37
N LYS A 104 -1.71 -20.41 -15.35
CA LYS A 104 -2.36 -21.72 -15.26
C LYS A 104 -3.69 -21.64 -14.50
N GLU A 105 -3.70 -20.91 -13.40
CA GLU A 105 -4.82 -20.81 -12.46
C GLU A 105 -5.18 -19.35 -12.23
N VAL A 106 -6.47 -19.09 -12.02
CA VAL A 106 -7.01 -17.77 -11.71
C VAL A 106 -7.80 -17.88 -10.42
N THR A 107 -7.37 -17.14 -9.40
CA THR A 107 -8.11 -17.05 -8.14
C THR A 107 -9.38 -16.21 -8.36
N VAL A 108 -10.55 -16.81 -8.12
CA VAL A 108 -11.83 -16.12 -8.15
C VAL A 108 -12.09 -15.54 -6.76
N ILE A 109 -12.07 -14.22 -6.63
CA ILE A 109 -12.39 -13.52 -5.37
C ILE A 109 -13.87 -13.14 -5.41
N ASP A 110 -14.67 -13.70 -4.50
CA ASP A 110 -16.11 -13.40 -4.36
C ASP A 110 -16.33 -12.15 -3.52
N SER A 111 -15.61 -12.03 -2.41
CA SER A 111 -15.70 -10.89 -1.50
C SER A 111 -14.43 -10.76 -0.65
N ALA A 112 -14.36 -9.70 0.17
CA ALA A 112 -13.27 -9.49 1.13
C ALA A 112 -13.75 -8.68 2.34
N TYR A 113 -13.25 -8.99 3.52
CA TYR A 113 -13.59 -8.32 4.78
C TYR A 113 -12.44 -8.40 5.79
N ASN A 114 -12.15 -7.29 6.48
CA ASN A 114 -10.93 -7.14 7.28
C ASN A 114 -9.70 -7.52 6.45
N ASP A 115 -8.80 -8.35 6.94
CA ASP A 115 -7.57 -8.68 6.22
C ASP A 115 -7.70 -9.90 5.31
N HIS A 116 -8.94 -10.34 5.04
CA HIS A 116 -9.21 -11.61 4.37
C HIS A 116 -10.03 -11.42 3.08
N MET A 117 -9.67 -12.20 2.08
CA MET A 117 -10.42 -12.43 0.86
C MET A 117 -11.15 -13.77 0.96
N TYR A 118 -12.34 -13.83 0.39
CA TYR A 118 -13.15 -15.03 0.29
C TYR A 118 -13.13 -15.47 -1.17
N THR A 119 -12.46 -16.60 -1.40
CA THR A 119 -12.14 -17.07 -2.74
C THR A 119 -12.92 -18.33 -3.09
N TYR A 120 -13.31 -18.44 -4.35
CA TYR A 120 -13.99 -19.61 -4.87
C TYR A 120 -13.00 -20.46 -5.67
N ALA A 121 -12.84 -21.72 -5.28
CA ALA A 121 -12.02 -22.70 -5.98
C ALA A 121 -12.75 -24.06 -5.94
N PRO A 122 -13.18 -24.63 -7.07
CA PRO A 122 -13.84 -25.93 -7.06
C PRO A 122 -12.85 -27.05 -6.72
N GLU A 123 -13.17 -27.91 -5.75
CA GLU A 123 -12.32 -29.05 -5.34
C GLU A 123 -11.98 -30.02 -6.50
N ALA A 124 -12.88 -30.17 -7.46
CA ALA A 124 -12.71 -30.98 -8.67
C ALA A 124 -13.68 -30.52 -9.77
N PRO A 125 -13.38 -30.76 -11.06
CA PRO A 125 -14.32 -30.51 -12.14
C PRO A 125 -15.67 -31.22 -11.88
N GLY A 126 -16.75 -30.44 -11.77
CA GLY A 126 -18.11 -30.95 -11.53
C GLY A 126 -18.50 -31.14 -10.06
N LYS A 127 -17.62 -30.86 -9.08
CA LYS A 127 -18.01 -30.76 -7.66
C LYS A 127 -18.36 -29.32 -7.31
N LYS A 128 -19.58 -29.10 -6.80
CA LYS A 128 -20.01 -27.80 -6.28
C LYS A 128 -19.46 -27.60 -4.86
N GLU A 129 -18.46 -26.75 -4.72
CA GLU A 129 -18.09 -26.21 -3.42
C GLU A 129 -19.07 -25.08 -3.06
N LEU A 130 -19.85 -25.26 -1.99
CA LEU A 130 -20.96 -24.35 -1.68
C LEU A 130 -20.52 -23.10 -0.90
N GLN A 131 -19.27 -23.02 -0.45
CA GLN A 131 -18.78 -21.91 0.37
C GLN A 131 -17.41 -21.41 -0.12
N PRO A 132 -17.25 -20.09 -0.33
CA PRO A 132 -15.94 -19.50 -0.54
C PRO A 132 -15.00 -19.78 0.64
N LYS A 133 -13.72 -20.00 0.33
CA LYS A 133 -12.65 -20.23 1.32
C LYS A 133 -12.00 -18.91 1.71
N GLU A 134 -11.77 -18.75 3.00
CA GLU A 134 -11.05 -17.61 3.55
C GLU A 134 -9.55 -17.70 3.23
N MET A 135 -8.98 -16.58 2.80
CA MET A 135 -7.55 -16.38 2.56
C MET A 135 -7.13 -15.02 3.11
N PHE A 136 -6.12 -14.97 3.96
CA PHE A 136 -5.49 -13.72 4.36
C PHE A 136 -4.80 -13.06 3.15
N ASP A 137 -5.01 -11.76 2.98
CA ASP A 137 -4.39 -10.97 1.90
C ASP A 137 -2.95 -10.58 2.27
N ALA A 138 -2.04 -11.54 2.19
CA ALA A 138 -0.63 -11.37 2.56
C ALA A 138 0.12 -10.34 1.70
N CYS A 139 -0.35 -10.09 0.47
CA CYS A 139 0.23 -9.05 -0.39
C CYS A 139 -0.43 -7.67 -0.22
N ALA A 140 -1.39 -7.54 0.70
CA ALA A 140 -2.16 -6.34 1.00
C ALA A 140 -2.73 -5.68 -0.27
N SER A 141 -3.21 -6.50 -1.21
CA SER A 141 -3.72 -6.10 -2.54
C SER A 141 -2.85 -5.01 -3.17
N TRP A 142 -1.60 -5.36 -3.42
CA TRP A 142 -0.57 -4.44 -3.94
C TRP A 142 -0.18 -3.33 -2.96
N TRP A 143 -0.02 -3.72 -1.70
CA TRP A 143 0.40 -2.85 -0.59
C TRP A 143 -0.56 -1.68 -0.29
N THR A 144 -1.77 -1.72 -0.83
CA THR A 144 -2.81 -0.70 -0.67
C THR A 144 -3.61 -0.90 0.61
N GLN A 145 -3.84 -2.15 1.03
CA GLN A 145 -4.62 -2.45 2.21
C GLN A 145 -3.91 -1.98 3.48
N GLY A 146 -4.54 -1.03 4.17
CA GLY A 146 -4.04 -0.51 5.45
C GLY A 146 -5.07 -0.57 6.58
N LEU A 147 -6.37 -0.57 6.28
CA LEU A 147 -7.43 -0.58 7.29
C LEU A 147 -8.40 -1.76 7.15
N GLY A 148 -8.00 -2.76 6.36
CA GLY A 148 -8.77 -3.93 5.98
C GLY A 148 -9.82 -3.64 4.89
N HIS A 149 -10.18 -4.70 4.17
CA HIS A 149 -11.22 -4.76 3.16
C HIS A 149 -12.59 -4.42 3.73
N ALA A 150 -13.42 -3.78 2.89
CA ALA A 150 -14.81 -3.44 3.18
C ALA A 150 -15.02 -2.69 4.52
N ASN A 151 -14.07 -1.82 4.90
CA ASN A 151 -14.17 -1.01 6.11
C ASN A 151 -15.45 -0.15 6.09
N PRO A 152 -16.39 -0.31 7.05
CA PRO A 152 -17.68 0.39 6.99
C PRO A 152 -17.55 1.91 7.07
N LYS A 153 -16.59 2.44 7.86
CA LYS A 153 -16.38 3.89 7.98
C LYS A 153 -15.94 4.50 6.64
N LEU A 154 -14.98 3.86 5.97
CA LEU A 154 -14.50 4.30 4.65
C LEU A 154 -15.60 4.18 3.59
N THR A 155 -16.34 3.07 3.60
CA THR A 155 -17.45 2.83 2.66
C THR A 155 -18.57 3.86 2.82
N LEU A 156 -18.92 4.21 4.07
CA LEU A 156 -19.88 5.27 4.39
C LEU A 156 -19.39 6.63 3.91
N ALA A 157 -18.11 6.96 4.09
CA ALA A 157 -17.52 8.21 3.62
C ALA A 157 -17.59 8.31 2.09
N ALA A 158 -17.24 7.25 1.36
CA ALA A 158 -17.34 7.18 -0.09
C ALA A 158 -18.78 7.36 -0.56
N ALA A 159 -19.73 6.60 0.01
CA ALA A 159 -21.15 6.64 -0.37
C ALA A 159 -21.78 8.02 -0.11
N TYR A 160 -21.47 8.64 1.03
CA TYR A 160 -21.91 9.99 1.35
C TYR A 160 -21.37 11.02 0.35
N ALA A 161 -20.06 10.98 0.08
CA ALA A 161 -19.43 11.90 -0.87
C ALA A 161 -19.98 11.72 -2.29
N ALA A 162 -20.19 10.48 -2.73
CA ALA A 162 -20.78 10.16 -4.02
C ALA A 162 -22.21 10.72 -4.15
N GLY A 163 -23.06 10.51 -3.12
CA GLY A 163 -24.43 11.01 -3.13
C GLY A 163 -24.55 12.54 -3.01
N ARG A 164 -23.58 13.19 -2.34
CA ARG A 164 -23.59 14.65 -2.13
C ARG A 164 -22.94 15.43 -3.28
N TYR A 165 -21.85 14.93 -3.84
CA TYR A 165 -21.03 15.68 -4.80
C TYR A 165 -20.94 14.99 -6.16
N GLY A 166 -20.92 13.65 -6.21
CA GLY A 166 -20.37 12.95 -7.37
C GLY A 166 -18.95 13.45 -7.67
N HIS A 167 -18.63 13.68 -8.94
CA HIS A 167 -17.41 14.38 -9.33
C HIS A 167 -17.74 15.83 -9.73
N VAL A 168 -16.95 16.77 -9.21
CA VAL A 168 -17.06 18.21 -9.49
C VAL A 168 -15.69 18.77 -9.86
N MET A 169 -15.67 19.83 -10.65
CA MET A 169 -14.44 20.51 -11.09
C MET A 169 -13.62 21.00 -9.88
N PHE A 170 -12.30 20.81 -9.93
CA PHE A 170 -11.37 21.24 -8.87
C PHE A 170 -10.59 22.52 -9.17
N PRO A 171 -9.96 22.70 -10.35
CA PRO A 171 -9.21 23.94 -10.64
C PRO A 171 -10.09 25.18 -10.46
N GLU A 172 -9.59 26.17 -9.71
CA GLU A 172 -10.29 27.42 -9.37
C GLU A 172 -11.60 27.23 -8.58
N ALA A 173 -11.83 26.04 -8.04
CA ALA A 173 -12.97 25.69 -7.19
C ALA A 173 -12.49 24.98 -5.92
N THR A 174 -13.42 24.73 -4.99
CA THR A 174 -13.13 23.96 -3.78
C THR A 174 -14.31 23.06 -3.42
N ASN A 175 -14.02 21.98 -2.71
CA ASN A 175 -15.01 21.13 -2.08
C ASN A 175 -14.53 20.75 -0.67
N GLU A 176 -15.48 20.57 0.23
CA GLU A 176 -15.21 20.32 1.65
C GLU A 176 -14.29 19.10 1.89
N PRO A 177 -14.49 17.93 1.25
CA PRO A 177 -13.57 16.80 1.40
C PRO A 177 -12.13 17.10 1.00
N ALA A 178 -11.90 17.78 -0.13
CA ALA A 178 -10.55 18.10 -0.61
C ALA A 178 -9.84 19.08 0.32
N LEU A 179 -10.53 20.13 0.79
CA LEU A 179 -9.94 21.11 1.71
C LEU A 179 -9.59 20.47 3.05
N LYS A 180 -10.49 19.69 3.66
CA LYS A 180 -10.24 18.98 4.92
C LYS A 180 -9.08 18.01 4.85
N LEU A 181 -8.95 17.30 3.72
CA LEU A 181 -7.82 16.40 3.51
C LEU A 181 -6.51 17.19 3.40
N ALA A 182 -6.51 18.31 2.66
CA ALA A 182 -5.33 19.15 2.53
C ALA A 182 -4.89 19.70 3.90
N GLU A 183 -5.81 20.23 4.71
CA GLU A 183 -5.55 20.72 6.07
C GLU A 183 -4.93 19.62 6.95
N ALA A 184 -5.54 18.43 6.99
CA ALA A 184 -5.02 17.32 7.79
C ALA A 184 -3.62 16.86 7.34
N MET A 185 -3.38 16.82 6.03
CA MET A 185 -2.05 16.48 5.51
C MET A 185 -0.99 17.49 5.93
N LEU A 186 -1.32 18.79 5.93
CA LEU A 186 -0.39 19.85 6.34
C LEU A 186 -0.20 19.88 7.86
N GLU A 187 -1.23 19.57 8.65
CA GLU A 187 -1.11 19.42 10.12
C GLU A 187 -0.15 18.28 10.50
N GLN A 188 -0.17 17.15 9.77
CA GLN A 188 0.77 16.04 9.99
C GLN A 188 2.19 16.30 9.44
N ASN A 189 2.34 17.31 8.60
CA ASN A 189 3.57 17.63 7.87
C ASN A 189 3.87 19.12 8.03
N ASP A 190 4.29 19.50 9.24
CA ASP A 190 4.63 20.88 9.64
C ASP A 190 5.60 21.63 8.70
N TRP A 191 6.42 20.89 7.96
CA TRP A 191 7.34 21.43 6.95
C TRP A 191 6.66 21.87 5.65
N ALA A 192 5.48 21.33 5.30
CA ALA A 192 4.78 21.58 4.04
C ALA A 192 3.73 22.70 4.18
N GLN A 193 3.41 23.37 3.06
CA GLN A 193 2.39 24.44 3.03
C GLN A 193 1.39 24.29 1.87
N ARG A 194 1.67 23.43 0.89
CA ARG A 194 0.83 23.24 -0.30
C ARG A 194 0.57 21.77 -0.57
N VAL A 195 -0.61 21.48 -1.13
CA VAL A 195 -1.05 20.14 -1.54
C VAL A 195 -1.48 20.19 -3.00
N PHE A 196 -0.96 19.26 -3.80
CA PHE A 196 -1.38 19.01 -5.16
C PHE A 196 -1.99 17.61 -5.25
N PHE A 197 -3.23 17.48 -5.74
CA PHE A 197 -3.90 16.19 -5.86
C PHE A 197 -3.66 15.54 -7.24
N SER A 198 -3.53 14.22 -7.26
CA SER A 198 -3.46 13.41 -8.49
C SER A 198 -4.12 12.04 -8.28
N ASP A 199 -4.06 11.16 -9.27
CA ASP A 199 -4.87 9.94 -9.28
C ASP A 199 -4.20 8.75 -8.58
N ASN A 200 -2.87 8.62 -8.69
CA ASN A 200 -2.11 7.51 -8.12
C ASN A 200 -0.64 7.87 -7.82
N GLY A 201 0.12 6.92 -7.29
CA GLY A 201 1.53 7.12 -6.92
C GLY A 201 2.40 7.61 -8.08
N SER A 202 2.28 7.01 -9.28
CA SER A 202 3.07 7.39 -10.45
C SER A 202 2.82 8.85 -10.85
N THR A 203 1.55 9.29 -10.84
CA THR A 203 1.20 10.67 -11.17
C THR A 203 1.67 11.66 -10.10
N ALA A 204 1.59 11.29 -8.82
CA ALA A 204 2.11 12.10 -7.73
C ALA A 204 3.64 12.26 -7.81
N MET A 205 4.35 11.21 -8.23
CA MET A 205 5.79 11.24 -8.45
C MET A 205 6.17 12.09 -9.67
N GLU A 206 5.44 12.03 -10.77
CA GLU A 206 5.68 12.93 -11.90
C GLU A 206 5.45 14.41 -11.54
N VAL A 207 4.43 14.70 -10.73
CA VAL A 207 4.21 16.03 -10.17
C VAL A 207 5.41 16.47 -9.32
N ALA A 208 5.88 15.59 -8.43
CA ALA A 208 7.02 15.89 -7.55
C ALA A 208 8.31 16.14 -8.34
N ILE A 209 8.59 15.33 -9.36
CA ILE A 209 9.76 15.49 -10.23
C ILE A 209 9.68 16.82 -11.01
N LYS A 210 8.52 17.18 -11.55
CA LYS A 210 8.31 18.48 -12.23
C LYS A 210 8.54 19.66 -11.29
N MET A 211 7.99 19.57 -10.07
CA MET A 211 8.21 20.57 -9.01
C MET A 211 9.71 20.76 -8.72
N ALA A 212 10.44 19.67 -8.47
CA ALA A 212 11.86 19.73 -8.15
C ALA A 212 12.70 20.27 -9.32
N ILE A 213 12.52 19.74 -10.53
CA ILE A 213 13.32 20.13 -11.70
C ILE A 213 13.11 21.61 -12.03
N ARG A 214 11.87 22.12 -11.99
CA ARG A 214 11.58 23.54 -12.27
C ARG A 214 12.25 24.45 -11.24
N SER A 215 12.14 24.12 -9.95
CA SER A 215 12.79 24.89 -8.88
C SER A 215 14.31 24.94 -9.05
N THR A 216 14.94 23.81 -9.37
CA THR A 216 16.38 23.74 -9.62
C THR A 216 16.80 24.51 -10.88
N THR A 217 16.03 24.38 -11.96
CA THR A 217 16.27 25.06 -13.24
C THR A 217 16.24 26.58 -13.06
N ILE A 218 15.23 27.10 -12.35
CA ILE A 218 15.12 28.53 -12.04
C ILE A 218 16.32 28.98 -11.19
N ARG A 219 16.61 28.26 -10.11
CA ARG A 219 17.66 28.67 -9.17
C ARG A 219 19.03 28.77 -9.83
N TYR A 220 19.36 27.82 -10.69
CA TYR A 220 20.67 27.78 -11.34
C TYR A 220 20.69 28.44 -12.73
N GLY A 221 19.58 29.06 -13.15
CA GLY A 221 19.48 29.78 -14.42
C GLY A 221 19.77 28.89 -15.63
N TRP A 222 19.32 27.64 -15.58
CA TRP A 222 19.51 26.69 -16.68
C TRP A 222 18.54 26.97 -17.84
N ASP A 223 18.95 26.61 -19.05
CA ASP A 223 18.07 26.64 -20.24
C ASP A 223 16.89 25.67 -20.02
N ASP A 224 15.67 26.11 -20.31
CA ASP A 224 14.45 25.30 -20.19
C ASP A 224 14.47 24.02 -21.04
N LYS A 225 15.37 23.91 -22.03
CA LYS A 225 15.60 22.70 -22.84
C LYS A 225 16.52 21.68 -22.17
N LEU A 226 17.27 22.07 -21.13
CA LEU A 226 18.08 21.14 -20.35
C LEU A 226 17.15 20.10 -19.74
N LYS A 227 17.61 18.85 -19.71
CA LYS A 227 16.90 17.75 -19.07
C LYS A 227 17.75 17.26 -17.90
N PRO A 228 17.63 17.87 -16.71
CA PRO A 228 18.40 17.46 -15.55
C PRO A 228 18.10 16.01 -15.18
N GLU A 229 19.12 15.34 -14.68
CA GLU A 229 19.07 13.98 -14.19
C GLU A 229 18.60 13.94 -12.72
N ILE A 230 18.25 12.77 -12.23
CA ILE A 230 17.84 12.54 -10.83
C ILE A 230 18.94 11.80 -10.08
N ILE A 231 19.20 12.19 -8.83
CA ILE A 231 19.99 11.37 -7.91
C ILE A 231 19.00 10.48 -7.16
N GLY A 232 19.27 9.18 -7.08
CA GLY A 232 18.44 8.25 -6.32
C GLY A 232 19.21 7.05 -5.78
N LEU A 233 18.48 6.01 -5.41
CA LEU A 233 19.02 4.76 -4.90
C LEU A 233 18.69 3.63 -5.86
N ASN A 234 19.63 2.73 -6.08
CA ASN A 234 19.39 1.56 -6.90
C ASN A 234 18.39 0.63 -6.19
N GLY A 235 17.44 0.10 -6.97
CA GLY A 235 16.30 -0.66 -6.44
C GLY A 235 15.08 0.19 -6.04
N SER A 236 15.15 1.52 -6.09
CA SER A 236 13.96 2.35 -5.87
C SER A 236 12.96 2.25 -7.02
N TYR A 237 11.68 2.43 -6.69
CA TYR A 237 10.56 2.41 -7.62
C TYR A 237 9.59 3.56 -7.35
N HIS A 238 9.25 4.30 -8.40
CA HIS A 238 8.46 5.53 -8.30
C HIS A 238 7.18 5.51 -9.15
N GLY A 239 6.89 4.40 -9.84
CA GLY A 239 5.72 4.26 -10.71
C GLY A 239 6.05 3.90 -12.16
N ASP A 240 4.99 3.64 -12.92
CA ASP A 240 5.08 3.08 -14.28
C ASP A 240 4.80 4.09 -15.40
N THR A 241 4.43 5.33 -15.07
CA THR A 241 4.35 6.40 -16.07
C THR A 241 5.76 6.83 -16.46
N ILE A 242 5.96 7.28 -17.70
CA ILE A 242 7.32 7.43 -18.27
C ILE A 242 8.20 8.38 -17.47
N GLY A 243 7.68 9.48 -16.93
CA GLY A 243 8.49 10.39 -16.11
C GLY A 243 8.95 9.76 -14.79
N ALA A 244 8.08 8.96 -14.16
CA ALA A 244 8.41 8.23 -12.94
C ALA A 244 9.38 7.07 -13.23
N MET A 245 9.18 6.37 -14.35
CA MET A 245 10.03 5.28 -14.79
C MET A 245 11.45 5.75 -15.15
N ASP A 246 11.59 6.86 -15.88
CA ASP A 246 12.87 7.49 -16.25
C ASP A 246 13.70 7.87 -15.01
N ALA A 247 13.06 8.11 -13.86
CA ALA A 247 13.70 8.39 -12.58
C ALA A 247 14.11 7.15 -11.78
N CYS A 248 13.83 5.94 -12.29
CA CYS A 248 14.24 4.66 -11.70
C CYS A 248 15.46 4.09 -12.42
N ALA A 249 16.32 3.39 -11.69
CA ALA A 249 17.47 2.68 -12.26
C ALA A 249 17.03 1.60 -13.27
N PRO A 250 17.84 1.31 -14.30
CA PRO A 250 17.54 0.22 -15.24
C PRO A 250 17.36 -1.12 -14.54
N ASN A 251 16.26 -1.81 -14.84
CA ASN A 251 15.89 -3.10 -14.28
C ASN A 251 15.02 -3.91 -15.26
N VAL A 252 14.56 -5.09 -14.83
CA VAL A 252 13.77 -6.02 -15.66
C VAL A 252 12.40 -5.48 -16.06
N TYR A 253 11.84 -4.51 -15.33
CA TYR A 253 10.52 -3.94 -15.57
C TYR A 253 10.55 -2.83 -16.61
N ASN A 254 11.50 -1.91 -16.49
CA ASN A 254 11.60 -0.73 -17.36
C ASN A 254 12.47 -0.99 -18.60
N GLY A 255 13.42 -1.94 -18.56
CA GLY A 255 14.34 -2.20 -19.66
C GLY A 255 13.68 -2.71 -20.96
N GLN A 256 12.45 -3.22 -20.89
CA GLN A 256 11.68 -3.68 -22.05
C GLN A 256 10.77 -2.59 -22.66
N VAL A 257 10.67 -1.43 -22.00
CA VAL A 257 9.78 -0.34 -22.41
C VAL A 257 10.52 0.53 -23.43
N GLN A 258 10.06 0.57 -24.69
CA GLN A 258 10.84 1.05 -25.84
C GLN A 258 11.26 2.53 -25.77
N TRP A 259 10.49 3.34 -25.05
CA TRP A 259 10.72 4.78 -24.82
C TRP A 259 11.24 5.12 -23.42
N TYR A 260 11.55 4.12 -22.58
CA TYR A 260 12.23 4.35 -21.31
C TYR A 260 13.63 4.93 -21.55
N GLN A 261 13.95 6.01 -20.86
CA GLN A 261 15.25 6.67 -20.91
C GLN A 261 15.72 6.92 -19.47
N PRO A 262 16.63 6.08 -18.92
CA PRO A 262 17.16 6.33 -17.58
C PRO A 262 17.81 7.70 -17.53
N ARG A 263 17.32 8.57 -16.63
CA ARG A 263 17.80 9.93 -16.43
C ARG A 263 18.22 10.15 -14.99
N GLY A 264 19.32 9.52 -14.61
CA GLY A 264 19.76 9.60 -13.23
C GLY A 264 21.09 8.95 -12.92
N HIS A 265 21.51 9.18 -11.68
CA HIS A 265 22.52 8.42 -11.00
C HIS A 265 21.89 7.77 -9.78
N TRP A 266 22.07 6.46 -9.64
CA TRP A 266 21.54 5.70 -8.52
C TRP A 266 22.70 5.06 -7.78
N TYR A 267 22.80 5.35 -6.48
CA TYR A 267 23.77 4.72 -5.59
C TYR A 267 23.31 3.33 -5.20
N ASP A 268 24.21 2.35 -5.09
CA ASP A 268 23.91 1.12 -4.38
C ASP A 268 23.93 1.43 -2.87
N PRO A 269 22.78 1.42 -2.16
CA PRO A 269 22.79 1.75 -0.75
C PRO A 269 23.34 0.58 0.07
N PRO A 270 24.00 0.84 1.21
CA PRO A 270 24.15 -0.16 2.25
C PRO A 270 22.79 -0.73 2.66
N THR A 271 22.68 -2.05 2.69
CA THR A 271 21.41 -2.76 2.94
C THR A 271 21.39 -3.40 4.32
N VAL A 272 20.23 -3.42 4.95
CA VAL A 272 20.00 -3.93 6.30
C VAL A 272 19.24 -5.25 6.25
N GLN A 273 19.69 -6.24 7.02
CA GLN A 273 18.97 -7.49 7.23
C GLN A 273 19.21 -8.06 8.63
N THR A 274 18.19 -8.69 9.22
CA THR A 274 18.39 -9.57 10.37
C THR A 274 18.91 -10.92 9.88
N ARG A 275 20.10 -11.32 10.34
CA ARG A 275 20.76 -12.60 10.00
C ARG A 275 21.25 -13.25 11.28
N ARG A 276 20.78 -14.47 11.57
CA ARG A 276 21.15 -15.21 12.80
C ARG A 276 21.01 -14.35 14.07
N GLY A 277 19.87 -13.68 14.19
CA GLY A 277 19.51 -12.85 15.34
C GLY A 277 20.23 -11.51 15.47
N LYS A 278 21.11 -11.15 14.54
CA LYS A 278 21.79 -9.85 14.51
C LYS A 278 21.31 -9.00 13.35
N VAL A 279 21.20 -7.69 13.58
CA VAL A 279 20.93 -6.73 12.50
C VAL A 279 22.26 -6.43 11.81
N VAL A 280 22.37 -6.73 10.53
CA VAL A 280 23.59 -6.59 9.74
C VAL A 280 23.38 -5.57 8.64
N VAL A 281 24.23 -4.55 8.61
CA VAL A 281 24.39 -3.65 7.48
C VAL A 281 25.46 -4.24 6.55
N THR A 282 25.10 -4.51 5.31
CA THR A 282 26.04 -4.91 4.25
C THR A 282 26.41 -3.67 3.44
N ILE A 283 27.70 -3.39 3.31
CA ILE A 283 28.24 -2.20 2.66
C ILE A 283 28.72 -2.60 1.26
N PRO A 284 28.24 -1.94 0.19
CA PRO A 284 28.70 -2.21 -1.17
C PRO A 284 30.20 -1.92 -1.36
N ASP A 285 30.87 -2.74 -2.18
CA ASP A 285 32.32 -2.65 -2.43
C ASP A 285 32.78 -1.27 -2.95
N GLU A 286 31.89 -0.52 -3.61
CA GLU A 286 32.17 0.84 -4.08
C GLU A 286 32.42 1.84 -2.95
N ILE A 287 31.82 1.58 -1.77
CA ILE A 287 32.04 2.34 -0.55
C ILE A 287 33.26 1.74 0.14
N LYS A 288 34.42 2.40 -0.02
CA LYS A 288 35.71 1.98 0.58
C LYS A 288 35.72 2.07 2.12
N SER A 289 34.93 1.23 2.78
CA SER A 289 34.92 1.03 4.22
C SER A 289 36.05 0.09 4.66
N LYS A 290 36.28 -0.01 5.98
CA LYS A 290 37.24 -0.98 6.54
C LYS A 290 36.69 -2.41 6.58
N GLN A 291 35.38 -2.57 6.45
CA GLN A 291 34.64 -3.82 6.63
C GLN A 291 33.46 -3.86 5.67
N ASP A 292 33.22 -5.02 5.06
CA ASP A 292 32.12 -5.22 4.10
C ASP A 292 30.75 -5.31 4.79
N SER A 293 30.73 -5.47 6.12
CA SER A 293 29.50 -5.45 6.91
C SER A 293 29.73 -5.02 8.36
N VAL A 294 28.69 -4.46 8.97
CA VAL A 294 28.67 -4.04 10.38
C VAL A 294 27.44 -4.62 11.06
N SER A 295 27.61 -5.18 12.26
CA SER A 295 26.52 -5.77 13.05
C SER A 295 26.08 -4.85 14.18
N TYR A 296 24.77 -4.77 14.38
CA TYR A 296 24.11 -4.01 15.43
C TYR A 296 23.28 -4.96 16.31
N GLU A 297 23.10 -4.60 17.58
CA GLU A 297 22.38 -5.45 18.54
C GLU A 297 20.88 -5.55 18.23
N SER A 298 20.29 -4.51 17.64
CA SER A 298 18.86 -4.45 17.34
C SER A 298 18.53 -3.41 16.27
N LEU A 299 17.30 -3.47 15.75
CA LEU A 299 16.76 -2.39 14.91
C LEU A 299 16.72 -1.06 15.68
N GLY A 300 16.41 -1.09 16.98
CA GLY A 300 16.45 0.09 17.84
C GLY A 300 17.80 0.81 17.78
N SER A 301 18.90 0.07 17.92
CA SER A 301 20.26 0.64 17.83
C SER A 301 20.64 1.14 16.43
N LEU A 302 20.11 0.53 15.37
CA LEU A 302 20.38 0.96 13.99
C LEU A 302 19.68 2.27 13.63
N PHE A 303 18.47 2.47 14.16
CA PHE A 303 17.64 3.66 13.94
C PHE A 303 17.73 4.68 15.08
N ASP A 304 18.70 4.51 15.99
CA ASP A 304 18.95 5.44 17.07
C ASP A 304 19.37 6.81 16.51
N PRO A 305 18.71 7.92 16.89
CA PRO A 305 19.13 9.25 16.49
C PRO A 305 20.60 9.56 16.82
N GLU A 306 21.14 9.03 17.91
CA GLU A 306 22.56 9.21 18.26
C GLU A 306 23.48 8.53 17.25
N ARG A 307 23.13 7.33 16.78
CA ARG A 307 23.86 6.65 15.70
C ARG A 307 23.85 7.49 14.43
N LEU A 308 22.69 8.03 14.06
CA LEU A 308 22.54 8.85 12.86
C LEU A 308 23.44 10.10 12.86
N GLU A 309 23.89 10.53 14.04
CA GLU A 309 24.80 11.66 14.18
C GLU A 309 26.27 11.29 14.39
N ASN A 310 26.56 10.20 15.11
CA ASN A 310 27.90 9.93 15.65
C ASN A 310 28.56 8.63 15.15
N ASP A 311 27.88 7.80 14.36
CA ASP A 311 28.45 6.53 13.85
C ASP A 311 29.64 6.78 12.91
N GLU A 312 30.70 5.97 13.05
CA GLU A 312 31.93 6.07 12.26
C GLU A 312 31.68 5.94 10.74
N LEU A 313 30.63 5.22 10.34
CA LEU A 313 30.24 5.07 8.94
C LEU A 313 29.74 6.39 8.33
N LYS A 314 29.29 7.36 9.14
CA LYS A 314 28.80 8.66 8.66
C LYS A 314 29.85 9.36 7.80
N ASP A 315 31.08 9.47 8.30
CA ASP A 315 32.18 10.11 7.59
C ASP A 315 32.61 9.33 6.35
N VAL A 316 32.50 8.00 6.40
CA VAL A 316 32.79 7.12 5.24
C VAL A 316 31.77 7.37 4.14
N TYR A 317 30.48 7.35 4.47
CA TYR A 317 29.39 7.59 3.52
C TYR A 317 29.45 8.99 2.95
N GLN A 318 29.58 10.03 3.79
CA GLN A 318 29.64 11.41 3.30
C GLN A 318 30.83 11.65 2.38
N ARG A 319 32.01 11.07 2.69
CA ARG A 319 33.19 11.18 1.83
C ARG A 319 32.97 10.51 0.48
N PHE A 320 32.42 9.30 0.48
CA PHE A 320 32.08 8.58 -0.75
C PHE A 320 31.10 9.37 -1.61
N ILE A 321 30.02 9.87 -1.00
CA ILE A 321 28.98 10.65 -1.69
C ILE A 321 29.57 11.94 -2.27
N ARG A 322 30.34 12.72 -1.50
CA ARG A 322 31.00 13.95 -1.99
C ARG A 322 31.88 13.67 -3.21
N GLN A 323 32.77 12.69 -3.10
CA GLN A 323 33.69 12.32 -4.20
C GLN A 323 32.93 11.86 -5.44
N SER A 324 31.85 11.10 -5.27
CA SER A 324 30.98 10.70 -6.36
C SER A 324 30.33 11.94 -7.01
N LEU A 325 29.67 12.80 -6.24
CA LEU A 325 29.01 14.01 -6.76
C LEU A 325 29.98 14.98 -7.46
N GLU A 326 31.18 15.18 -6.89
CA GLU A 326 32.27 15.94 -7.53
C GLU A 326 32.64 15.33 -8.89
N SER A 327 32.83 14.01 -8.95
CA SER A 327 33.16 13.32 -10.18
C SER A 327 32.05 13.47 -11.22
N LEU A 328 30.79 13.28 -10.84
CA LEU A 328 29.64 13.38 -11.74
C LEU A 328 29.47 14.81 -12.27
N SER A 329 29.62 15.80 -11.40
CA SER A 329 29.59 17.22 -11.77
C SER A 329 30.73 17.59 -12.72
N SER A 330 31.93 17.07 -12.49
CA SER A 330 33.10 17.28 -13.38
C SER A 330 32.91 16.70 -14.78
N GLN A 331 32.05 15.69 -14.92
CA GLN A 331 31.63 15.13 -16.22
C GLN A 331 30.57 15.98 -16.93
N GLY A 332 30.15 17.11 -16.33
CA GLY A 332 29.13 18.01 -16.86
C GLY A 332 27.70 17.56 -16.61
N ARG A 333 27.47 16.51 -15.80
CA ARG A 333 26.11 16.05 -15.46
C ARG A 333 25.42 17.09 -14.58
N LYS A 334 24.13 17.29 -14.81
CA LYS A 334 23.29 18.26 -14.09
C LYS A 334 22.12 17.52 -13.46
N PHE A 335 21.91 17.75 -12.16
CA PHE A 335 20.91 17.03 -11.39
C PHE A 335 19.81 17.98 -10.92
N GLY A 336 18.55 17.55 -11.04
CA GLY A 336 17.37 18.36 -10.70
C GLY A 336 16.81 18.09 -9.31
N ALA A 337 17.07 16.92 -8.74
CA ALA A 337 16.54 16.50 -7.45
C ALA A 337 17.34 15.34 -6.84
N LEU A 338 17.27 15.19 -5.51
CA LEU A 338 17.48 13.91 -4.83
C LEU A 338 16.11 13.26 -4.60
N LEU A 339 15.92 12.05 -5.11
CA LEU A 339 14.67 11.29 -5.02
C LEU A 339 14.90 9.94 -4.33
N MET A 340 14.13 9.63 -3.29
CA MET A 340 14.29 8.36 -2.55
C MET A 340 12.97 7.84 -1.99
N GLU A 341 12.82 6.51 -1.96
CA GLU A 341 11.94 5.84 -0.99
C GLU A 341 12.64 5.83 0.38
N PRO A 342 11.98 6.27 1.46
CA PRO A 342 12.59 6.30 2.78
C PRO A 342 12.58 4.90 3.41
N VAL A 343 13.72 4.50 4.00
CA VAL A 343 13.92 3.26 4.77
C VAL A 343 13.81 1.97 3.96
N LEU A 344 12.67 1.69 3.32
CA LEU A 344 12.38 0.43 2.64
C LEU A 344 11.93 0.68 1.21
N MET A 345 12.67 0.12 0.24
CA MET A 345 12.35 0.11 -1.19
C MET A 345 11.47 -1.10 -1.52
N GLY A 346 10.19 -0.85 -1.81
CA GLY A 346 9.18 -1.91 -1.91
C GLY A 346 9.37 -2.81 -3.13
N SER A 347 9.18 -2.24 -4.32
CA SER A 347 9.36 -2.94 -5.62
C SER A 347 10.82 -3.18 -5.99
N GLY A 348 11.77 -2.90 -5.09
CA GLY A 348 13.16 -3.30 -5.22
C GLY A 348 13.45 -4.70 -4.66
N GLY A 349 12.47 -5.33 -4.00
CA GLY A 349 12.65 -6.58 -3.27
C GLY A 349 12.50 -6.44 -1.76
N MET A 350 11.69 -5.49 -1.27
CA MET A 350 11.58 -5.17 0.17
C MET A 350 12.94 -4.85 0.83
N VAL A 351 13.78 -4.12 0.09
CA VAL A 351 15.16 -3.82 0.50
C VAL A 351 15.14 -2.70 1.52
N VAL A 352 15.64 -2.97 2.72
CA VAL A 352 15.84 -1.94 3.74
C VAL A 352 17.20 -1.29 3.52
N SER A 353 17.22 0.01 3.23
CA SER A 353 18.44 0.82 3.14
C SER A 353 18.89 1.23 4.55
N ASP A 354 20.20 1.33 4.76
CA ASP A 354 20.76 1.90 6.00
C ASP A 354 20.28 3.35 6.14
N PRO A 355 19.53 3.69 7.21
CA PRO A 355 19.02 5.05 7.42
C PRO A 355 20.15 6.09 7.51
N LEU A 356 21.33 5.70 7.99
CA LEU A 356 22.49 6.60 8.07
C LEU A 356 23.00 6.99 6.68
N PHE A 357 22.98 6.08 5.71
CA PHE A 357 23.41 6.38 4.34
C PHE A 357 22.44 7.37 3.68
N GLN A 358 21.13 7.15 3.81
CA GLN A 358 20.13 8.06 3.25
C GLN A 358 20.22 9.46 3.90
N LYS A 359 20.41 9.52 5.22
CA LYS A 359 20.66 10.79 5.92
C LYS A 359 21.95 11.45 5.44
N ALA A 360 23.06 10.70 5.31
CA ALA A 360 24.32 11.24 4.83
C ALA A 360 24.19 11.81 3.40
N LEU A 361 23.41 11.18 2.54
CA LEU A 361 23.12 11.67 1.19
C LEU A 361 22.35 12.98 1.21
N VAL A 362 21.30 13.08 2.03
CA VAL A 362 20.58 14.34 2.24
C VAL A 362 21.51 15.42 2.80
N ASP A 363 22.27 15.11 3.85
CA ASP A 363 23.16 16.06 4.51
C ASP A 363 24.21 16.62 3.54
N VAL A 364 24.82 15.79 2.69
CA VAL A 364 25.79 16.24 1.68
C VAL A 364 25.10 17.11 0.62
N VAL A 365 23.94 16.70 0.11
CA VAL A 365 23.18 17.50 -0.86
C VAL A 365 22.82 18.86 -0.27
N ARG A 366 22.39 18.93 0.99
CA ARG A 366 22.01 20.18 1.66
C ARG A 366 23.20 21.09 1.95
N LYS A 367 24.30 20.54 2.47
CA LYS A 367 25.45 21.32 2.94
C LYS A 367 26.39 21.72 1.80
N ASP A 368 26.64 20.78 0.89
CA ASP A 368 27.71 20.88 -0.10
C ASP A 368 27.14 20.99 -1.53
N GLY A 369 25.87 20.60 -1.75
CA GLY A 369 25.28 20.51 -3.09
C GLY A 369 25.26 21.82 -3.88
N ALA A 370 25.19 22.98 -3.23
CA ALA A 370 25.24 24.27 -3.94
C ALA A 370 26.59 24.48 -4.66
N GLU A 371 27.68 24.03 -4.05
CA GLU A 371 29.04 24.05 -4.61
C GLU A 371 29.27 22.87 -5.55
N LEU A 372 28.86 21.67 -5.14
CA LEU A 372 29.12 20.44 -5.89
C LEU A 372 28.27 20.30 -7.16
N LEU A 373 27.00 20.69 -7.11
CA LEU A 373 25.99 20.39 -8.14
C LEU A 373 25.44 21.66 -8.80
N GLY A 374 25.50 22.78 -8.09
CA GLY A 374 25.08 24.10 -8.58
C GLY A 374 26.21 24.89 -9.23
N ASN A 375 26.04 26.21 -9.26
CA ASN A 375 27.07 27.18 -9.68
C ASN A 375 27.63 27.97 -8.48
N GLY A 376 27.56 27.41 -7.25
CA GLY A 376 27.96 28.09 -6.01
C GLY A 376 26.93 29.07 -5.43
N THR A 377 25.76 29.22 -6.05
CA THR A 377 24.69 30.09 -5.56
C THR A 377 23.99 29.45 -4.35
N GLN A 378 24.12 30.06 -3.17
CA GLN A 378 23.36 29.65 -1.99
C GLN A 378 21.93 30.20 -2.03
N GLY A 379 20.97 29.39 -1.58
CA GLY A 379 19.57 29.82 -1.44
C GLY A 379 19.39 30.80 -0.28
N GLN A 380 18.24 31.49 -0.24
CA GLN A 380 17.90 32.34 0.91
C GLN A 380 17.70 31.49 2.18
N THR A 381 17.89 32.10 3.35
CA THR A 381 17.67 31.45 4.65
C THR A 381 16.24 30.92 4.74
N GLY A 382 16.08 29.61 4.99
CA GLY A 382 14.77 28.96 5.09
C GLY A 382 14.28 28.31 3.79
N GLU A 383 15.01 28.43 2.68
CA GLU A 383 14.76 27.66 1.47
C GLU A 383 15.56 26.34 1.46
N TRP A 384 15.15 25.41 0.60
CA TRP A 384 15.93 24.23 0.24
C TRP A 384 17.35 24.62 -0.20
N GLN A 385 18.34 23.73 -0.02
CA GLN A 385 19.75 23.96 -0.39
C GLN A 385 20.27 22.81 -1.25
N GLY A 386 21.20 23.12 -2.16
CA GLY A 386 21.72 22.17 -3.15
C GLY A 386 20.63 21.73 -4.12
N LEU A 387 20.01 20.58 -3.88
CA LEU A 387 18.87 20.10 -4.65
C LEU A 387 17.61 19.96 -3.79
N PRO A 388 16.41 20.07 -4.38
CA PRO A 388 15.19 19.65 -3.72
C PRO A 388 15.26 18.17 -3.33
N ILE A 389 14.86 17.87 -2.10
CA ILE A 389 14.76 16.52 -1.56
C ILE A 389 13.32 16.04 -1.73
N VAL A 390 13.14 15.06 -2.61
CA VAL A 390 11.86 14.41 -2.90
C VAL A 390 11.81 13.08 -2.17
N ILE A 391 10.81 12.90 -1.31
CA ILE A 391 10.59 11.62 -0.62
C ILE A 391 9.32 10.96 -1.15
N ASP A 392 9.49 9.73 -1.63
CA ASP A 392 8.39 8.87 -2.05
C ASP A 392 7.82 8.11 -0.84
N GLU A 393 6.79 8.67 -0.20
CA GLU A 393 6.06 8.04 0.91
C GLU A 393 4.90 7.16 0.40
N VAL A 394 4.78 6.90 -0.92
CA VAL A 394 3.66 6.16 -1.50
C VAL A 394 3.56 4.75 -0.92
N PHE A 395 4.70 4.09 -0.71
CA PHE A 395 4.76 2.80 -0.02
C PHE A 395 4.84 2.98 1.50
N ALA A 396 5.83 3.73 1.97
CA ALA A 396 6.31 3.69 3.35
C ALA A 396 5.49 4.53 4.34
N GLY A 397 4.77 5.54 3.84
CA GLY A 397 4.03 6.49 4.66
C GLY A 397 2.76 5.90 5.28
N MET A 398 2.00 6.75 5.98
CA MET A 398 0.70 6.40 6.55
C MET A 398 0.77 5.19 7.49
N TYR A 399 1.81 5.12 8.33
CA TYR A 399 2.05 4.05 9.30
C TYR A 399 2.30 2.66 8.70
N ARG A 400 2.59 2.54 7.40
CA ARG A 400 3.05 1.26 6.81
C ARG A 400 4.25 0.70 7.57
N LEU A 401 5.24 1.56 7.82
CA LEU A 401 6.47 1.26 8.56
C LEU A 401 6.44 1.69 10.03
N GLY A 402 5.25 1.95 10.60
CA GLY A 402 5.09 2.23 12.04
C GLY A 402 5.16 3.72 12.46
N ARG A 403 5.36 4.65 11.51
CA ARG A 403 5.24 6.10 11.70
C ARG A 403 4.38 6.73 10.60
N SER A 404 3.75 7.88 10.88
CA SER A 404 2.98 8.64 9.89
C SER A 404 3.83 8.99 8.66
N ARG A 405 5.09 9.38 8.89
CA ARG A 405 6.11 9.67 7.89
C ARG A 405 7.29 8.73 8.10
N ALA A 406 7.60 7.87 7.14
CA ALA A 406 8.75 6.97 7.26
C ALA A 406 10.07 7.74 7.17
N SER A 407 10.12 8.83 6.40
CA SER A 407 11.28 9.74 6.35
C SER A 407 11.71 10.29 7.72
N SER A 408 10.81 10.35 8.70
CA SER A 408 11.17 10.77 10.06
C SER A 408 12.15 9.82 10.76
N TYR A 409 12.30 8.58 10.28
CA TYR A 409 13.36 7.66 10.73
C TYR A 409 14.76 8.12 10.33
N LEU A 410 14.88 8.97 9.31
CA LEU A 410 16.15 9.47 8.79
C LEU A 410 16.60 10.77 9.49
N GLY A 411 15.72 11.38 10.29
CA GLY A 411 15.99 12.70 10.89
C GLY A 411 16.16 13.81 9.85
N VAL A 412 15.48 13.70 8.70
CA VAL A 412 15.55 14.67 7.61
C VAL A 412 14.18 15.26 7.31
N THR A 413 14.19 16.49 6.77
CA THR A 413 12.99 17.18 6.30
C THR A 413 13.03 17.27 4.76
N PRO A 414 12.01 16.75 4.06
CA PRO A 414 11.90 16.86 2.61
C PRO A 414 11.47 18.27 2.17
N ASP A 415 11.58 18.53 0.86
CA ASP A 415 10.97 19.71 0.24
C ASP A 415 9.67 19.38 -0.48
N ILE A 416 9.55 18.12 -0.91
CA ILE A 416 8.42 17.57 -1.64
C ILE A 416 8.22 16.12 -1.18
N ALA A 417 6.98 15.70 -0.95
CA ALA A 417 6.66 14.31 -0.62
C ALA A 417 5.38 13.85 -1.32
N ALA A 418 5.36 12.60 -1.78
CA ALA A 418 4.21 12.00 -2.46
C ALA A 418 3.56 10.89 -1.61
N TYR A 419 2.24 10.83 -1.62
CA TYR A 419 1.43 9.86 -0.87
C TYR A 419 0.34 9.24 -1.75
N ALA A 420 0.11 7.94 -1.63
CA ALA A 420 -1.03 7.22 -2.20
C ALA A 420 -1.30 5.95 -1.37
N LYS A 421 -1.76 4.85 -1.99
CA LYS A 421 -1.95 3.53 -1.37
C LYS A 421 -2.75 3.59 -0.05
N VAL A 422 -2.06 3.45 1.09
CA VAL A 422 -2.67 3.45 2.44
C VAL A 422 -3.38 4.78 2.75
N LEU A 423 -3.06 5.85 2.02
CA LEU A 423 -3.77 7.14 2.11
C LEU A 423 -5.29 6.97 2.13
N THR A 424 -5.86 6.10 1.29
CA THR A 424 -7.31 5.83 1.23
C THR A 424 -7.72 4.52 1.90
N GLY A 425 -6.84 3.94 2.72
CA GLY A 425 -7.04 2.66 3.39
C GLY A 425 -7.16 1.46 2.45
N GLY A 426 -6.87 1.63 1.15
CA GLY A 426 -7.03 0.61 0.12
C GLY A 426 -8.40 0.56 -0.56
N LEU A 427 -9.29 1.53 -0.32
CA LEU A 427 -10.67 1.50 -0.86
C LEU A 427 -10.81 2.09 -2.26
N ILE A 428 -10.18 3.23 -2.54
CA ILE A 428 -10.35 3.97 -3.80
C ILE A 428 -9.04 4.68 -4.19
N PRO A 429 -8.70 4.81 -5.48
CA PRO A 429 -7.50 5.55 -5.89
C PRO A 429 -7.57 7.03 -5.51
N LEU A 430 -6.50 7.53 -4.93
CA LEU A 430 -6.19 8.95 -4.75
C LEU A 430 -4.69 9.05 -4.46
N ALA A 431 -4.06 10.10 -4.95
CA ALA A 431 -2.73 10.48 -4.51
C ALA A 431 -2.63 11.98 -4.31
N LEU A 432 -1.60 12.40 -3.59
CA LEU A 432 -1.26 13.80 -3.42
C LEU A 432 0.24 13.99 -3.28
N THR A 433 0.69 15.18 -3.65
CA THR A 433 2.05 15.65 -3.51
C THR A 433 2.00 16.90 -2.63
N ILE A 434 2.68 16.87 -1.49
CA ILE A 434 2.81 18.02 -0.61
C ILE A 434 4.17 18.67 -0.80
N THR A 435 4.24 19.99 -0.63
CA THR A 435 5.46 20.75 -0.89
C THR A 435 5.55 22.01 -0.03
N THR A 436 6.77 22.54 0.09
CA THR A 436 7.02 23.84 0.72
C THR A 436 6.55 25.02 -0.15
N ASP A 437 6.31 26.17 0.48
CA ASP A 437 6.05 27.43 -0.24
C ASP A 437 7.25 27.85 -1.12
N SER A 438 8.48 27.54 -0.70
CA SER A 438 9.69 27.86 -1.48
C SER A 438 9.72 27.16 -2.84
N ILE A 439 9.18 25.95 -2.94
CA ILE A 439 8.99 25.25 -4.22
C ILE A 439 7.83 25.87 -4.99
N PHE A 440 6.67 26.05 -4.34
CA PHE A 440 5.46 26.61 -4.96
C PHE A 440 5.69 27.98 -5.62
N ASN A 441 6.46 28.86 -4.97
CA ASN A 441 6.73 30.21 -5.45
C ASN A 441 7.49 30.22 -6.80
N ASN A 442 8.15 29.14 -7.19
CA ASN A 442 8.82 29.00 -8.50
C ASN A 442 7.84 28.87 -9.69
N PHE A 443 6.55 28.70 -9.42
CA PHE A 443 5.49 28.58 -10.42
C PHE A 443 4.59 29.82 -10.48
N LEU A 444 4.92 30.87 -9.71
CA LEU A 444 4.17 32.12 -9.69
C LEU A 444 4.74 33.11 -10.71
N SER A 445 3.92 33.52 -11.66
CA SER A 445 4.21 34.62 -12.59
C SER A 445 2.92 35.15 -13.21
N ASP A 446 3.03 36.23 -13.99
CA ASP A 446 1.91 36.76 -14.80
C ASP A 446 1.64 35.93 -16.08
N ASN A 447 2.39 34.85 -16.31
CA ASN A 447 2.26 34.00 -17.48
C ASN A 447 1.80 32.59 -17.11
N LYS A 448 0.65 32.18 -17.67
CA LYS A 448 0.07 30.84 -17.47
C LYS A 448 1.02 29.69 -17.83
N ALA A 449 1.97 29.91 -18.74
CA ALA A 449 2.95 28.89 -19.13
C ALA A 449 3.93 28.53 -17.99
N ASP A 450 4.12 29.40 -16.99
CA ASP A 450 4.99 29.14 -15.85
C ASP A 450 4.29 28.34 -14.73
N CYS A 451 2.96 28.17 -14.82
CA CYS A 451 2.22 27.32 -13.91
C CYS A 451 2.67 25.87 -14.03
N LEU A 452 2.42 25.07 -12.99
CA LEU A 452 2.51 23.62 -13.09
C LEU A 452 1.36 23.10 -13.96
N LEU A 453 1.58 23.01 -15.27
CA LEU A 453 0.62 22.50 -16.25
C LEU A 453 0.54 20.96 -16.20
N HIS A 454 0.08 20.45 -15.06
CA HIS A 454 -0.25 19.05 -14.81
C HIS A 454 -1.68 19.01 -14.25
N GLY A 455 -2.51 18.09 -14.72
CA GLY A 455 -3.83 17.88 -14.15
C GLY A 455 -4.47 16.63 -14.72
N HIS A 456 -5.37 16.05 -13.95
CA HIS A 456 -6.19 14.92 -14.36
C HIS A 456 -7.67 15.32 -14.28
N SER A 457 -8.51 14.64 -15.05
CA SER A 457 -9.96 14.90 -15.00
C SER A 457 -10.53 14.69 -13.60
N TYR A 458 -10.01 13.70 -12.84
CA TYR A 458 -10.46 13.37 -11.49
C TYR A 458 -9.61 13.98 -10.37
N THR A 459 -8.76 14.98 -10.67
CA THR A 459 -7.96 15.68 -9.65
C THR A 459 -8.83 16.10 -8.47
N ALA A 460 -8.43 15.71 -7.26
CA ALA A 460 -9.12 15.98 -5.99
C ALA A 460 -10.58 15.53 -5.94
N HIS A 461 -10.92 14.39 -6.55
CA HIS A 461 -12.30 13.88 -6.55
C HIS A 461 -12.86 13.70 -5.12
N PRO A 462 -14.08 14.21 -4.83
CA PRO A 462 -14.60 14.27 -3.45
C PRO A 462 -14.67 12.92 -2.73
N MET A 463 -14.93 11.82 -3.45
CA MET A 463 -14.99 10.48 -2.87
C MET A 463 -13.64 10.06 -2.29
N GLY A 464 -12.57 10.17 -3.08
CA GLY A 464 -11.22 9.85 -2.64
C GLY A 464 -10.80 10.71 -1.48
N CYS A 465 -11.06 12.02 -1.55
CA CYS A 465 -10.67 12.95 -0.49
C CYS A 465 -11.39 12.64 0.84
N ALA A 466 -12.69 12.34 0.78
CA ALA A 466 -13.47 11.96 1.97
C ALA A 466 -12.99 10.64 2.59
N VAL A 467 -12.69 9.65 1.74
CA VAL A 467 -12.16 8.35 2.18
C VAL A 467 -10.77 8.52 2.80
N ALA A 468 -9.88 9.29 2.17
CA ALA A 468 -8.54 9.52 2.69
C ALA A 468 -8.55 10.26 4.03
N LYS A 469 -9.40 11.28 4.19
CA LYS A 469 -9.56 11.94 5.48
C LYS A 469 -10.03 10.97 6.57
N ALA A 470 -11.03 10.12 6.26
CA ALA A 470 -11.50 9.11 7.20
C ALA A 470 -10.43 8.03 7.51
N SER A 471 -9.57 7.71 6.54
CA SER A 471 -8.43 6.80 6.73
C SER A 471 -7.43 7.40 7.72
N ILE A 472 -7.04 8.66 7.49
CA ILE A 472 -6.15 9.42 8.39
C ILE A 472 -6.71 9.45 9.82
N ASP A 473 -7.99 9.77 10.00
CA ASP A 473 -8.61 9.82 11.33
C ASP A 473 -8.55 8.47 12.06
N ILE A 474 -8.73 7.36 11.34
CA ILE A 474 -8.62 6.03 11.92
C ILE A 474 -7.16 5.73 12.30
N LEU A 475 -6.19 6.06 11.44
CA LEU A 475 -4.77 5.82 11.69
C LEU A 475 -4.25 6.63 12.89
N GLU A 476 -4.65 7.90 12.99
CA GLU A 476 -4.33 8.75 14.15
C GLU A 476 -4.97 8.22 15.43
N GLN A 477 -6.22 7.77 15.35
CA GLN A 477 -6.90 7.14 16.48
C GLN A 477 -6.11 5.92 16.97
N LEU A 478 -5.75 4.99 16.08
CA LEU A 478 -4.96 3.79 16.43
C LEU A 478 -3.59 4.13 17.05
N ASN A 479 -2.95 5.20 16.57
CA ASN A 479 -1.69 5.66 17.13
C ASN A 479 -1.87 6.25 18.54
N SER A 480 -2.96 6.99 18.78
CA SER A 480 -3.21 7.70 20.04
C SER A 480 -3.84 6.84 21.14
N ASP A 481 -4.62 5.82 20.80
CA ASP A 481 -5.36 4.99 21.77
C ASP A 481 -4.56 3.77 22.27
N GLY A 482 -3.32 3.62 21.81
CA GLY A 482 -2.44 2.54 22.23
C GLY A 482 -2.70 1.21 21.53
N SER A 483 -3.45 1.17 20.41
CA SER A 483 -3.74 -0.05 19.64
C SER A 483 -2.49 -0.85 19.23
N TRP A 484 -1.32 -0.21 19.11
CA TRP A 484 -0.05 -0.87 18.77
C TRP A 484 0.89 -1.08 19.96
N SER A 485 0.43 -0.86 21.20
CA SER A 485 1.29 -0.97 22.39
C SER A 485 1.84 -2.37 22.60
N HIS A 486 1.04 -3.40 22.32
CA HIS A 486 1.49 -4.80 22.40
C HIS A 486 2.69 -5.05 21.47
N TYR A 487 2.59 -4.63 20.20
CA TYR A 487 3.68 -4.77 19.23
C TYR A 487 4.94 -4.00 19.64
N LYS A 488 4.78 -2.79 20.19
CA LYS A 488 5.92 -2.01 20.72
C LYS A 488 6.58 -2.70 21.91
N GLN A 489 5.80 -3.32 22.79
CA GLN A 489 6.31 -4.06 23.95
C GLN A 489 7.08 -5.32 23.53
N ASP A 490 6.58 -6.06 22.54
CA ASP A 490 7.25 -7.25 21.98
C ASP A 490 8.66 -6.94 21.44
N TRP A 491 8.85 -5.72 20.94
CA TRP A 491 10.14 -5.24 20.44
C TRP A 491 11.00 -4.54 21.50
N GLY A 492 10.50 -4.40 22.74
CA GLY A 492 11.22 -3.77 23.84
C GLY A 492 11.46 -2.27 23.64
N VAL A 493 10.60 -1.62 22.86
CA VAL A 493 10.74 -0.21 22.46
C VAL A 493 10.77 0.69 23.68
N LYS A 494 11.91 1.36 23.90
CA LYS A 494 12.05 2.38 24.96
C LYS A 494 11.35 3.68 24.56
N ALA A 495 11.12 4.59 25.50
CA ALA A 495 10.43 5.87 25.26
C ALA A 495 11.05 6.73 24.14
N ASN A 496 12.34 6.57 23.86
CA ASN A 496 13.08 7.30 22.81
C ASN A 496 13.26 6.48 21.52
N GLU A 497 12.98 5.18 21.57
CA GLU A 497 13.03 4.28 20.41
C GLU A 497 11.64 4.28 19.76
N ASN A 498 11.56 4.29 18.44
CA ASN A 498 10.28 4.44 17.72
C ASN A 498 10.16 3.48 16.54
N ILE A 499 11.04 2.47 16.45
CA ILE A 499 10.95 1.41 15.46
C ILE A 499 10.45 0.13 16.12
N TRP A 500 9.48 -0.51 15.48
CA TRP A 500 8.82 -1.72 15.95
C TRP A 500 8.22 -2.44 14.75
N SER A 501 7.78 -3.68 14.96
CA SER A 501 7.02 -4.43 13.98
C SER A 501 5.81 -5.12 14.62
N MET A 502 4.76 -5.32 13.83
CA MET A 502 3.63 -6.18 14.19
C MET A 502 4.08 -7.63 14.34
N TRP A 503 5.10 -8.03 13.60
CA TRP A 503 5.67 -9.37 13.59
C TRP A 503 6.57 -9.56 14.82
N ASN A 504 6.36 -10.65 15.55
CA ASN A 504 7.02 -10.94 16.81
C ASN A 504 8.53 -11.09 16.63
N LYS A 505 9.29 -10.47 17.53
CA LYS A 505 10.76 -10.46 17.48
C LYS A 505 11.36 -11.87 17.52
N ASN A 506 10.79 -12.80 18.29
CA ASN A 506 11.29 -14.17 18.38
C ASN A 506 11.02 -14.95 17.09
N THR A 507 9.87 -14.71 16.44
CA THR A 507 9.58 -15.29 15.13
C THR A 507 10.58 -14.78 14.09
N VAL A 508 10.86 -13.47 14.06
CA VAL A 508 11.86 -12.88 13.16
C VAL A 508 13.26 -13.45 13.42
N ASP A 509 13.64 -13.58 14.69
CA ASP A 509 14.89 -14.21 15.09
C ASP A 509 14.98 -15.65 14.59
N PHE A 510 13.96 -16.45 14.83
CA PHE A 510 13.88 -17.84 14.38
C PHE A 510 14.00 -17.98 12.86
N LEU A 511 13.21 -17.21 12.11
CA LEU A 511 13.25 -17.17 10.65
C LEU A 511 14.67 -16.84 10.14
N SER A 512 15.37 -15.93 10.80
CA SER A 512 16.73 -15.53 10.41
C SER A 512 17.80 -16.61 10.62
N HIS A 513 17.47 -17.72 11.29
CA HIS A 513 18.34 -18.87 11.50
C HIS A 513 18.04 -20.03 10.55
N LEU A 514 16.92 -20.01 9.82
CA LEU A 514 16.57 -21.09 8.90
C LEU A 514 17.63 -21.21 7.78
N PRO A 515 18.08 -22.43 7.43
CA PRO A 515 19.21 -22.61 6.53
C PRO A 515 18.89 -22.22 5.07
N ASN A 516 17.63 -22.18 4.66
CA ASN A 516 17.16 -21.67 3.37
C ASN A 516 16.95 -20.14 3.35
N VAL A 517 17.05 -19.44 4.49
CA VAL A 517 16.85 -17.99 4.60
C VAL A 517 18.18 -17.25 4.57
N GLN A 518 18.27 -16.21 3.72
CA GLN A 518 19.41 -15.31 3.62
C GLN A 518 19.34 -14.18 4.66
N GLY A 519 18.16 -13.61 4.86
CA GLY A 519 17.93 -12.53 5.80
C GLY A 519 16.45 -12.18 5.97
N VAL A 520 16.12 -11.52 7.08
CA VAL A 520 14.74 -11.16 7.43
C VAL A 520 14.67 -9.69 7.82
N ASN A 521 13.63 -8.99 7.33
CA ASN A 521 13.32 -7.63 7.73
C ASN A 521 11.87 -7.54 8.21
N ALA A 522 11.65 -6.89 9.35
CA ALA A 522 10.34 -6.67 9.92
C ALA A 522 10.24 -5.25 10.48
N ILE A 523 9.41 -4.41 9.85
CA ILE A 523 9.22 -3.00 10.25
C ILE A 523 7.75 -2.62 10.04
N GLY A 524 7.12 -2.06 11.06
CA GLY A 524 5.69 -1.76 11.07
C GLY A 524 4.88 -3.01 10.72
N SER A 525 4.02 -2.88 9.70
CA SER A 525 3.16 -3.98 9.23
C SER A 525 3.84 -4.96 8.26
N VAL A 526 5.09 -4.72 7.87
CA VAL A 526 5.79 -5.48 6.82
C VAL A 526 6.71 -6.53 7.43
N LEU A 527 6.61 -7.77 6.95
CA LEU A 527 7.60 -8.83 7.10
C LEU A 527 8.11 -9.22 5.72
N ALA A 528 9.42 -9.27 5.55
CA ALA A 528 10.08 -9.75 4.34
C ALA A 528 11.15 -10.78 4.72
N VAL A 529 11.10 -11.94 4.06
CA VAL A 529 12.04 -13.05 4.20
C VAL A 529 12.71 -13.23 2.85
N GLU A 530 14.00 -12.91 2.79
CA GLU A 530 14.82 -13.20 1.60
C GLU A 530 15.35 -14.63 1.69
N LEU A 531 15.06 -15.43 0.68
CA LEU A 531 15.56 -16.79 0.55
C LEU A 531 16.96 -16.80 -0.09
N LYS A 532 17.77 -17.79 0.30
CA LYS A 532 19.00 -18.09 -0.41
C LYS A 532 18.66 -18.64 -1.78
N ASP A 533 19.36 -18.16 -2.80
CA ASP A 533 19.23 -18.65 -4.16
C ASP A 533 20.64 -18.99 -4.69
N ALA A 534 20.79 -20.22 -5.19
CA ALA A 534 22.03 -20.73 -5.76
C ALA A 534 22.15 -20.43 -7.27
N GLU A 535 21.05 -20.07 -7.94
CA GLU A 535 20.94 -19.94 -9.40
C GLU A 535 20.74 -18.48 -9.88
N GLY A 536 20.50 -17.50 -8.98
CA GLY A 536 20.43 -16.08 -9.33
C GLY A 536 20.11 -15.16 -8.14
N ARG A 537 20.22 -13.83 -8.31
CA ARG A 537 19.76 -12.83 -7.33
C ARG A 537 18.60 -12.00 -7.91
N GLY A 538 17.60 -11.70 -7.11
CA GLY A 538 16.55 -10.73 -7.44
C GLY A 538 15.34 -11.28 -8.22
N TYR A 539 14.71 -10.43 -9.02
CA TYR A 539 13.37 -10.63 -9.58
C TYR A 539 13.18 -11.83 -10.52
N THR A 540 14.26 -12.34 -11.10
CA THR A 540 14.22 -13.52 -11.98
C THR A 540 14.23 -14.84 -11.22
N SER A 541 14.43 -14.80 -9.90
CA SER A 541 14.44 -15.98 -9.05
C SER A 541 13.06 -16.62 -8.95
N ALA A 542 13.03 -17.95 -9.02
CA ALA A 542 11.85 -18.76 -8.75
C ALA A 542 11.85 -19.35 -7.32
N ALA A 543 12.82 -18.97 -6.47
CA ALA A 543 13.01 -19.57 -5.15
C ALA A 543 11.77 -19.44 -4.24
N SER A 544 11.05 -18.32 -4.33
CA SER A 544 9.82 -18.11 -3.54
C SER A 544 8.58 -18.81 -4.11
N ALA A 545 8.61 -19.25 -5.37
CA ALA A 545 7.40 -19.67 -6.08
C ALA A 545 6.74 -20.91 -5.47
N LYS A 546 7.53 -21.91 -5.07
CA LYS A 546 7.01 -23.13 -4.41
C LYS A 546 6.37 -22.82 -3.06
N ILE A 547 7.06 -22.03 -2.24
CA ILE A 547 6.58 -21.63 -0.92
C ILE A 547 5.29 -20.81 -1.05
N ILE A 548 5.21 -19.90 -2.02
CA ILE A 548 3.99 -19.11 -2.28
C ILE A 548 2.84 -19.99 -2.78
N ALA A 549 3.12 -20.98 -3.63
CA ALA A 549 2.09 -21.94 -4.05
C ALA A 549 1.53 -22.69 -2.84
N LYS A 550 2.41 -23.11 -1.91
CA LYS A 550 2.02 -23.76 -0.65
C LYS A 550 1.25 -22.83 0.28
N MET A 551 1.66 -21.56 0.43
CA MET A 551 0.90 -20.56 1.20
C MET A 551 -0.56 -20.43 0.71
N ARG A 552 -0.82 -20.77 -0.56
CA ARG A 552 -2.13 -20.74 -1.19
C ARG A 552 -2.86 -22.10 -1.21
N SER A 553 -2.24 -23.21 -0.78
CA SER A 553 -2.70 -24.57 -1.12
C SER A 553 -3.90 -25.11 -0.30
N HIS A 554 -4.48 -24.37 0.65
CA HIS A 554 -5.61 -24.83 1.47
C HIS A 554 -5.33 -26.07 2.34
N GLU A 555 -4.06 -26.35 2.65
CA GLU A 555 -3.61 -27.59 3.33
C GLU A 555 -3.21 -27.40 4.81
N PHE A 556 -3.48 -26.23 5.42
CA PHE A 556 -3.06 -25.96 6.80
C PHE A 556 -4.05 -26.45 7.84
N GLU A 557 -3.98 -27.73 8.23
CA GLU A 557 -4.90 -28.35 9.21
C GLU A 557 -4.87 -27.70 10.61
N HIS A 558 -3.73 -27.13 11.02
CA HIS A 558 -3.55 -26.58 12.37
C HIS A 558 -3.97 -25.10 12.50
N THR A 559 -3.74 -24.30 11.47
CA THR A 559 -4.05 -22.85 11.50
C THR A 559 -5.34 -22.52 10.77
N ASN A 560 -5.76 -23.35 9.80
CA ASN A 560 -6.89 -23.14 8.90
C ASN A 560 -6.87 -21.80 8.15
N ILE A 561 -5.73 -21.10 8.10
CA ILE A 561 -5.60 -19.82 7.39
C ILE A 561 -4.66 -20.00 6.21
N ASN A 562 -5.17 -19.69 5.02
CA ASN A 562 -4.37 -19.60 3.80
C ASN A 562 -3.93 -18.17 3.57
N MET A 563 -2.83 -17.98 2.85
CA MET A 563 -2.27 -16.66 2.58
C MET A 563 -2.14 -16.43 1.08
N PHE A 564 -2.83 -15.41 0.59
CA PHE A 564 -2.64 -14.91 -0.75
C PHE A 564 -1.40 -14.00 -0.80
N ALA A 565 -0.22 -14.62 -0.96
CA ALA A 565 1.05 -13.92 -1.18
C ALA A 565 1.37 -13.79 -2.68
N ARG A 566 2.24 -12.85 -3.08
CA ARG A 566 2.72 -12.71 -4.47
C ARG A 566 4.25 -12.82 -4.52
N PRO A 567 4.81 -13.39 -5.60
CA PRO A 567 6.26 -13.53 -5.72
C PRO A 567 6.94 -12.18 -5.93
N LEU A 568 8.12 -12.04 -5.32
CA LEU A 568 9.00 -10.89 -5.48
C LEU A 568 10.45 -11.40 -5.63
N GLY A 569 10.73 -12.12 -6.72
CA GLY A 569 12.00 -12.83 -6.88
C GLY A 569 12.20 -13.89 -5.79
N ASN A 570 13.33 -13.84 -5.10
CA ASN A 570 13.66 -14.71 -3.96
C ASN A 570 13.06 -14.22 -2.62
N VAL A 571 12.24 -13.17 -2.62
CA VAL A 571 11.66 -12.59 -1.41
C VAL A 571 10.21 -13.04 -1.24
N ILE A 572 9.90 -13.55 -0.05
CA ILE A 572 8.54 -13.72 0.44
C ILE A 572 8.23 -12.53 1.34
N TYR A 573 7.07 -11.91 1.14
CA TYR A 573 6.63 -10.84 2.00
C TYR A 573 5.19 -11.08 2.46
N VAL A 574 4.93 -10.70 3.71
CA VAL A 574 3.61 -10.71 4.32
C VAL A 574 3.36 -9.34 4.92
N MET A 575 2.21 -8.77 4.60
CA MET A 575 1.85 -7.42 4.99
C MET A 575 0.52 -7.42 5.73
N ALA A 576 0.57 -7.05 7.00
CA ALA A 576 -0.61 -6.84 7.82
C ALA A 576 -1.29 -5.51 7.48
N SER A 577 -2.55 -5.36 7.87
CA SER A 577 -3.16 -4.03 7.97
C SER A 577 -2.82 -3.42 9.33
N GLN A 578 -2.99 -2.12 9.46
CA GLN A 578 -2.76 -1.36 10.68
C GLN A 578 -3.75 -1.73 11.79
N ARG A 579 -4.74 -2.59 11.48
CA ARG A 579 -5.77 -3.10 12.39
C ARG A 579 -5.67 -4.60 12.66
N THR A 580 -4.74 -5.31 12.02
CA THR A 580 -4.54 -6.74 12.27
C THR A 580 -4.23 -6.96 13.74
N ARG A 581 -4.90 -7.93 14.37
CA ARG A 581 -4.79 -8.18 15.82
C ARG A 581 -3.63 -9.12 16.14
N PRO A 582 -3.04 -9.04 17.34
CA PRO A 582 -1.89 -9.88 17.70
C PRO A 582 -2.17 -11.38 17.58
N GLU A 583 -3.39 -11.80 17.90
CA GLU A 583 -3.79 -13.21 17.78
C GLU A 583 -3.78 -13.66 16.32
N GLN A 584 -4.18 -12.79 15.39
CA GLN A 584 -4.13 -13.10 13.95
C GLN A 584 -2.68 -13.13 13.46
N ILE A 585 -1.84 -12.17 13.87
CA ILE A 585 -0.41 -12.18 13.53
C ILE A 585 0.24 -13.50 13.94
N LYS A 586 0.00 -13.97 15.16
CA LYS A 586 0.55 -15.24 15.65
C LYS A 586 0.18 -16.44 14.76
N VAL A 587 -1.06 -16.50 14.27
CA VAL A 587 -1.50 -17.57 13.38
C VAL A 587 -0.82 -17.48 12.00
N LEU A 588 -0.64 -16.25 11.48
CA LEU A 588 0.08 -16.02 10.23
C LEU A 588 1.55 -16.42 10.33
N GLU A 589 2.20 -16.09 11.45
CA GLU A 589 3.57 -16.49 11.75
C GLU A 589 3.74 -18.01 11.77
N GLN A 590 2.85 -18.72 12.48
CA GLN A 590 2.84 -20.18 12.52
C GLN A 590 2.68 -20.80 11.13
N THR A 591 1.77 -20.24 10.33
CA THR A 591 1.53 -20.72 8.96
C THR A 591 2.75 -20.48 8.06
N LEU A 592 3.38 -19.30 8.18
CA LEU A 592 4.59 -18.98 7.41
C LEU A 592 5.76 -19.89 7.80
N LEU A 593 5.93 -20.17 9.10
CA LEU A 593 6.95 -21.10 9.59
C LEU A 593 6.76 -22.50 9.01
N GLN A 594 5.53 -23.03 9.03
CA GLN A 594 5.23 -24.33 8.42
C GLN A 594 5.55 -24.36 6.92
N CYS A 595 5.35 -23.25 6.21
CA CYS A 595 5.71 -23.17 4.80
C CYS A 595 7.22 -23.22 4.56
N LEU A 596 8.01 -22.61 5.45
CA LEU A 596 9.45 -22.46 5.29
C LEU A 596 10.26 -23.65 5.84
N GLU A 597 9.77 -24.32 6.88
CA GLU A 597 10.44 -25.48 7.50
C GLU A 597 10.32 -26.76 6.68
N GLU A 598 9.20 -27.00 6.01
CA GLU A 598 9.02 -28.22 5.20
C GLU A 598 9.83 -28.22 3.89
N GLU A 599 10.44 -27.09 3.53
CA GLU A 599 11.40 -26.98 2.42
C GLU A 599 12.86 -27.18 2.88
N LEU A 600 13.07 -27.57 4.16
CA LEU A 600 14.35 -28.00 4.73
C LEU A 600 14.51 -29.52 4.61
#